data_AF-A0AAV1XEV4-F1
#
_entry.id   AF-A0AAV1XEV4-F1
#
_cell.length_a   1.000
_cell.length_b   1.000
_cell.length_c   1.000
_cell.angle_alpha   90.00
_cell.angle_beta   90.00
_cell.angle_gamma   90.00
#
_symmetry.space_group_name_H-M   'P 1'
#
loop_
_entity.id
_entity.type
_entity.pdbx_description
1 polymer ?
#
loop_
_entity_poly.entity_id
_entity_poly.type
_entity_poly.pdbx_seq_one_letter_code
_entity_poly.pdbx_strand_id
1 'polypeptide(L)'
;MTITGVSAYILFLCMFCFIPCQHLYARTWFSLSTMFFAHRENTVSTLGRLELIIWLFVVLIINSSYTASLISILTVQQFSSQIEGIDGLISSTQPIGIQDGSFARKYLTEELHISESRIVTLKNVQGYIDALERGPKYGGVVAIVDELLYIETLMSSTNCKFRTVG
;
A
#
# COMPACT_ATOMS: atom_id res chain seq x y z
N MET A 1 8.37 28.90 29.18
CA MET A 1 7.71 27.61 28.84
C MET A 1 7.11 27.71 27.44
N THR A 2 7.94 27.88 26.39
CA THR A 2 7.46 28.10 25.01
C THR A 2 8.43 27.60 23.93
N ILE A 3 9.55 26.95 24.28
CA ILE A 3 10.55 26.48 23.29
C ILE A 3 10.33 25.01 22.91
N THR A 4 9.67 24.21 23.77
CA THR A 4 9.28 22.82 23.44
C THR A 4 8.13 22.74 22.44
N GLY A 5 7.29 23.76 22.36
CA GLY A 5 6.18 23.82 21.39
C GLY A 5 6.67 23.96 19.95
N VAL A 6 7.53 24.95 19.67
CA VAL A 6 7.99 25.24 18.29
C VAL A 6 8.76 24.07 17.68
N SER A 7 9.55 23.36 18.49
CA SER A 7 10.29 22.16 18.07
C SER A 7 9.37 20.98 17.70
N ALA A 8 8.29 20.78 18.47
CA ALA A 8 7.28 19.75 18.17
C ALA A 8 6.49 20.08 16.89
N TYR A 9 6.19 21.36 16.64
CA TYR A 9 5.52 21.80 15.42
C TYR A 9 6.39 21.62 14.17
N ILE A 10 7.70 21.87 14.26
CA ILE A 10 8.64 21.66 13.14
C ILE A 10 8.77 20.16 12.81
N LEU A 11 8.81 19.28 13.81
CA LEU A 11 8.80 17.83 13.61
C LEU A 11 7.48 17.33 13.02
N PHE A 12 6.35 17.89 13.44
CA PHE A 12 5.02 17.56 12.89
C PHE A 12 4.86 18.03 11.43
N LEU A 13 5.47 19.16 11.08
CA LEU A 13 5.57 19.67 9.70
C LEU A 13 6.47 18.79 8.81
N CYS A 14 7.56 18.25 9.36
CA CYS A 14 8.47 17.38 8.61
C CYS A 14 7.83 16.02 8.29
N MET A 15 7.00 15.49 9.21
CA MET A 15 6.25 14.25 9.01
C MET A 15 5.16 14.37 7.92
N PHE A 16 4.67 15.59 7.68
CA PHE A 16 3.66 15.89 6.65
C PHE A 16 4.25 16.26 5.28
N CYS A 17 5.58 16.37 5.14
CA CYS A 17 6.24 16.73 3.88
C CYS A 17 6.30 15.59 2.85
N PHE A 18 5.99 14.35 3.25
CA PHE A 18 6.24 13.16 2.41
C PHE A 18 5.11 12.76 1.45
N ILE A 19 3.98 13.49 1.41
CA ILE A 19 2.81 13.15 0.57
C ILE A 19 2.56 14.29 -0.46
N PRO A 20 2.59 14.00 -1.77
CA PRO A 20 2.71 15.02 -2.83
C PRO A 20 1.46 15.91 -3.06
N CYS A 21 0.36 15.69 -2.34
CA CYS A 21 -0.91 16.40 -2.57
C CYS A 21 -1.18 17.59 -1.62
N GLN A 22 -0.23 18.01 -0.79
CA GLN A 22 -0.55 18.89 0.35
C GLN A 22 -0.03 20.34 0.27
N HIS A 23 0.54 20.76 -0.86
CA HIS A 23 1.10 22.12 -1.00
C HIS A 23 0.07 23.25 -0.80
N LEU A 24 -1.21 23.02 -1.13
CA LEU A 24 -2.28 23.99 -0.89
C LEU A 24 -2.64 24.10 0.60
N TYR A 25 -2.81 22.96 1.28
CA TYR A 25 -3.18 22.91 2.69
C TYR A 25 -2.11 23.53 3.60
N ALA A 26 -0.83 23.22 3.36
CA ALA A 26 0.27 23.77 4.15
C ALA A 26 0.40 25.29 3.97
N ARG A 27 0.20 25.80 2.75
CA ARG A 27 0.29 27.23 2.45
C ARG A 27 -0.84 28.02 3.11
N THR A 28 -2.07 27.54 3.05
CA THR A 28 -3.21 28.19 3.71
C THR A 28 -3.10 28.14 5.23
N TRP A 29 -2.61 27.01 5.78
CA TRP A 29 -2.41 26.83 7.22
C TRP A 29 -1.36 27.79 7.79
N PHE A 30 -0.25 27.98 7.07
CA PHE A 30 0.83 28.87 7.49
C PHE A 30 0.39 30.34 7.48
N SER A 31 -0.31 30.78 6.43
CA SER A 31 -0.87 32.14 6.35
C SER A 31 -1.88 32.43 7.47
N LEU A 32 -2.75 31.46 7.79
CA LEU A 32 -3.76 31.61 8.84
C LEU A 32 -3.11 31.71 10.25
N SER A 33 -2.11 30.87 10.53
CA SER A 33 -1.37 30.88 11.79
C SER A 33 -0.62 32.21 12.03
N THR A 34 -0.04 32.77 10.97
CA THR A 34 0.70 34.04 11.03
C THR A 34 -0.23 35.24 11.31
N MET A 35 -1.42 35.23 10.69
CA MET A 35 -2.45 36.26 10.92
C MET A 35 -3.01 36.22 12.34
N PHE A 36 -3.17 35.03 12.93
CA PHE A 36 -3.66 34.87 14.31
C PHE A 36 -2.64 35.34 15.35
N PHE A 37 -1.33 35.12 15.11
CA PHE A 37 -0.27 35.59 16.02
C PHE A 37 -0.14 37.12 16.04
N ALA A 38 -0.49 37.80 14.94
CA ALA A 38 -0.47 39.26 14.83
C ALA A 38 -1.59 39.95 15.63
N HIS A 39 -2.67 39.24 16.00
CA HIS A 39 -3.83 39.82 16.71
C HIS A 39 -3.80 39.59 18.23
N ARG A 40 -2.66 39.18 18.80
CA ARG A 40 -2.55 38.74 20.20
C ARG A 40 -2.43 39.87 21.23
N GLU A 41 -2.71 41.12 20.89
CA GLU A 41 -2.56 42.24 21.84
C GLU A 41 -3.83 42.62 22.59
N ASN A 42 -5.05 42.29 22.12
CA ASN A 42 -6.21 42.54 22.96
C ASN A 42 -7.41 41.64 22.65
N THR A 43 -8.06 41.22 23.74
CA THR A 43 -9.35 40.56 23.83
C THR A 43 -9.40 39.05 23.57
N VAL A 44 -9.68 38.32 24.64
CA VAL A 44 -10.40 37.04 24.65
C VAL A 44 -11.78 37.23 23.98
N SER A 45 -11.80 37.39 22.65
CA SER A 45 -13.00 37.65 21.87
C SER A 45 -13.42 36.44 21.04
N THR A 46 -14.59 36.56 20.43
CA THR A 46 -15.19 35.66 19.42
C THR A 46 -14.20 35.06 18.42
N LEU A 47 -13.09 35.75 18.11
CA LEU A 47 -11.99 35.25 17.27
C LEU A 47 -11.28 34.02 17.83
N GLY A 48 -11.05 33.93 19.14
CA GLY A 48 -10.45 32.75 19.76
C GLY A 48 -11.36 31.52 19.73
N ARG A 49 -12.69 31.72 19.76
CA ARG A 49 -13.67 30.63 19.59
C ARG A 49 -13.68 30.11 18.16
N LEU A 50 -13.53 30.99 17.16
CA LEU A 50 -13.42 30.60 15.75
C LEU A 50 -12.16 29.77 15.50
N GLU A 51 -11.02 30.16 16.09
CA GLU A 51 -9.78 29.38 15.99
C GLU A 51 -9.93 27.98 16.57
N LEU A 52 -10.54 27.83 17.77
CA LEU A 52 -10.80 26.52 18.36
C LEU A 52 -11.71 25.65 17.48
N ILE A 53 -12.71 26.24 16.83
CA ILE A 53 -13.59 25.53 15.88
C ILE A 53 -12.79 25.07 14.66
N ILE A 54 -11.98 25.94 14.07
CA ILE A 54 -11.10 25.61 12.93
C ILE A 54 -10.12 24.50 13.31
N TRP A 55 -9.52 24.58 14.49
CA TRP A 55 -8.60 23.57 15.02
C TRP A 55 -9.30 22.23 15.24
N LEU A 56 -10.55 22.24 15.73
CA LEU A 56 -11.38 21.05 15.89
C LEU A 56 -11.70 20.39 14.52
N PHE A 57 -11.99 21.19 13.49
CA PHE A 57 -12.15 20.69 12.12
C PHE A 57 -10.88 20.03 11.58
N VAL A 58 -9.70 20.60 11.88
CA VAL A 58 -8.41 20.03 11.46
C VAL A 58 -8.16 18.68 12.10
N VAL A 59 -8.38 18.56 13.42
CA VAL A 59 -8.28 17.28 14.13
C VAL A 59 -9.25 16.25 13.55
N LEU A 60 -10.47 16.66 13.21
CA LEU A 60 -11.47 15.79 12.58
C LEU A 60 -11.02 15.30 11.20
N ILE A 61 -10.48 16.19 10.36
CA ILE A 61 -9.95 15.85 9.02
C ILE A 61 -8.76 14.90 9.13
N ILE A 62 -7.85 15.12 10.09
CA ILE A 62 -6.72 14.21 10.34
C ILE A 62 -7.22 12.84 10.76
N ASN A 63 -8.16 12.76 11.70
CA ASN A 63 -8.72 11.49 12.16
C ASN A 63 -9.46 10.76 11.02
N SER A 64 -10.24 11.50 10.23
CA SER A 64 -10.89 10.98 9.02
C SER A 64 -9.87 10.48 7.98
N SER A 65 -8.77 11.21 7.75
CA SER A 65 -7.72 10.83 6.79
C SER A 65 -6.90 9.64 7.28
N TYR A 66 -6.61 9.56 8.59
CA TYR A 66 -5.97 8.41 9.23
C TYR A 66 -6.86 7.16 9.12
N THR A 67 -8.15 7.31 9.41
CA THR A 67 -9.15 6.26 9.27
C THR A 67 -9.30 5.84 7.80
N ALA A 68 -9.32 6.78 6.86
CA ALA A 68 -9.40 6.50 5.43
C ALA A 68 -8.14 5.81 4.91
N SER A 69 -6.95 6.21 5.37
CA SER A 69 -5.68 5.57 5.00
C SER A 69 -5.58 4.16 5.60
N LEU A 70 -6.04 3.97 6.84
CA LEU A 70 -6.13 2.67 7.49
C LEU A 70 -7.13 1.75 6.79
N ILE A 71 -8.33 2.25 6.46
CA ILE A 71 -9.34 1.52 5.70
C ILE A 71 -8.82 1.23 4.29
N SER A 72 -8.11 2.14 3.63
CA SER A 72 -7.48 1.90 2.32
C SER A 72 -6.49 0.75 2.37
N ILE A 73 -5.69 0.63 3.43
CA ILE A 73 -4.77 -0.50 3.61
C ILE A 73 -5.55 -1.81 3.84
N LEU A 74 -6.59 -1.79 4.67
CA LEU A 74 -7.41 -2.97 4.97
C LEU A 74 -8.25 -3.44 3.76
N THR A 75 -8.80 -2.50 2.99
CA THR A 75 -9.59 -2.80 1.77
C THR A 75 -8.72 -3.24 0.61
N VAL A 76 -7.52 -2.70 0.42
CA VAL A 76 -6.56 -3.21 -0.60
C VAL A 76 -6.14 -4.66 -0.32
N GLN A 77 -6.09 -5.05 0.95
CA GLN A 77 -5.81 -6.45 1.32
C GLN A 77 -7.01 -7.37 1.05
N GLN A 78 -8.24 -6.92 1.31
CA GLN A 78 -9.45 -7.76 1.17
C GLN A 78 -10.00 -7.90 -0.25
N PHE A 79 -9.83 -6.91 -1.14
CA PHE A 79 -10.41 -6.97 -2.50
C PHE A 79 -9.50 -7.63 -3.56
N SER A 80 -8.28 -8.05 -3.20
CA SER A 80 -7.27 -8.51 -4.18
C SER A 80 -6.86 -9.98 -4.06
N SER A 81 -7.35 -10.75 -3.09
CA SER A 81 -6.98 -12.16 -2.94
C SER A 81 -8.00 -13.07 -3.62
N GLN A 82 -7.86 -13.27 -4.94
CA GLN A 82 -8.48 -14.43 -5.59
C GLN A 82 -7.90 -15.76 -5.04
N ILE A 83 -6.71 -15.69 -4.43
CA ILE A 83 -6.03 -16.78 -3.73
C ILE A 83 -5.40 -16.19 -2.47
N GLU A 84 -5.82 -16.64 -1.30
CA GLU A 84 -5.39 -16.13 0.02
C GLU A 84 -4.04 -16.69 0.48
N GLY A 85 -3.44 -17.63 -0.25
CA GLY A 85 -2.14 -18.22 0.06
C GLY A 85 -1.95 -19.61 -0.53
N ILE A 86 -1.01 -20.37 0.04
CA ILE A 86 -0.69 -21.75 -0.37
C ILE A 86 -1.92 -22.66 -0.23
N ASP A 87 -2.73 -22.48 0.82
CA ASP A 87 -3.98 -23.24 1.04
C ASP A 87 -5.00 -23.02 -0.09
N GLY A 88 -5.04 -21.81 -0.66
CA GLY A 88 -5.83 -21.49 -1.85
C GLY A 88 -5.30 -22.19 -3.10
N LEU A 89 -3.98 -22.34 -3.23
CA LEU A 89 -3.36 -23.09 -4.33
C LEU A 89 -3.71 -24.57 -4.26
N ILE A 90 -3.61 -25.19 -3.08
CA ILE A 90 -3.90 -26.61 -2.85
C ILE A 90 -5.37 -26.92 -3.15
N SER A 91 -6.29 -26.10 -2.64
CA SER A 91 -7.73 -26.29 -2.81
C SER A 91 -8.24 -25.98 -4.22
N SER A 92 -7.58 -25.07 -4.95
CA SER A 92 -7.94 -24.74 -6.33
C SER A 92 -7.55 -25.85 -7.31
N THR A 93 -8.17 -25.89 -8.51
CA THR A 93 -7.78 -26.76 -9.65
C THR A 93 -7.05 -26.00 -10.77
N GLN A 94 -6.58 -24.78 -10.48
CA GLN A 94 -6.02 -23.86 -11.48
C GLN A 94 -4.54 -24.12 -11.82
N PRO A 95 -4.10 -23.74 -13.03
CA PRO A 95 -2.70 -23.90 -13.46
C PRO A 95 -1.74 -22.96 -12.70
N ILE A 96 -0.58 -23.49 -12.31
CA ILE A 96 0.45 -22.80 -11.53
C ILE A 96 1.73 -22.70 -12.36
N GLY A 97 2.32 -21.50 -12.44
CA GLY A 97 3.58 -21.27 -13.13
C GLY A 97 4.78 -21.50 -12.21
N ILE A 98 5.83 -22.15 -12.72
CA ILE A 98 7.11 -22.32 -12.04
C ILE A 98 8.27 -22.05 -12.99
N GLN A 99 9.45 -21.73 -12.44
CA GLN A 99 10.67 -21.68 -13.24
C GLN A 99 11.13 -23.08 -13.64
N ASP A 100 11.66 -23.21 -14.87
CA ASP A 100 12.35 -24.42 -15.30
C ASP A 100 13.59 -24.69 -14.43
N GLY A 101 13.69 -25.88 -13.85
CA GLY A 101 14.77 -26.27 -12.95
C GLY A 101 14.68 -25.74 -11.51
N SER A 102 13.58 -25.09 -11.11
CA SER A 102 13.41 -24.62 -9.72
C SER A 102 13.12 -25.73 -8.72
N PHE A 103 13.52 -25.51 -7.46
CA PHE A 103 13.12 -26.33 -6.32
C PHE A 103 11.60 -26.30 -6.07
N ALA A 104 10.92 -25.25 -6.56
CA ALA A 104 9.47 -25.09 -6.44
C ALA A 104 8.71 -26.30 -7.01
N ARG A 105 9.19 -26.93 -8.10
CA ARG A 105 8.56 -28.15 -8.63
C ARG A 105 8.49 -29.26 -7.59
N LYS A 106 9.63 -29.54 -6.94
CA LYS A 106 9.74 -30.62 -5.96
C LYS A 106 8.85 -30.33 -4.75
N TYR A 107 8.89 -29.09 -4.26
CA TYR A 107 8.06 -28.65 -3.15
C TYR A 107 6.55 -28.77 -3.43
N LEU A 108 6.09 -28.33 -4.61
CA LEU A 108 4.68 -28.40 -4.98
C LEU A 108 4.17 -29.84 -5.13
N THR A 109 4.98 -30.74 -5.68
CA THR A 109 4.59 -32.14 -5.90
C THR A 109 4.74 -33.00 -4.63
N GLU A 110 5.87 -32.89 -3.92
CA GLU A 110 6.20 -33.79 -2.81
C GLU A 110 5.61 -33.32 -1.46
N GLU A 111 5.64 -32.02 -1.16
CA GLU A 111 5.13 -31.49 0.11
C GLU A 111 3.63 -31.17 -0.01
N LEU A 112 3.25 -30.44 -1.05
CA LEU A 112 1.88 -29.93 -1.24
C LEU A 112 0.96 -30.87 -2.02
N HIS A 113 1.48 -31.99 -2.54
CA HIS A 113 0.72 -33.01 -3.27
C HIS A 113 -0.08 -32.47 -4.47
N ILE A 114 0.42 -31.42 -5.12
CA ILE A 114 -0.21 -30.83 -6.30
C ILE A 114 0.08 -31.69 -7.54
N SER A 115 -0.94 -31.93 -8.36
CA SER A 115 -0.77 -32.68 -9.60
C SER A 115 0.17 -31.97 -10.58
N GLU A 116 1.20 -32.67 -11.05
CA GLU A 116 2.15 -32.15 -12.04
C GLU A 116 1.49 -31.68 -13.34
N SER A 117 0.32 -32.22 -13.68
CA SER A 117 -0.45 -31.83 -14.86
C SER A 117 -0.87 -30.35 -14.87
N ARG A 118 -0.90 -29.71 -13.69
CA ARG A 118 -1.26 -28.30 -13.50
C ARG A 118 -0.06 -27.37 -13.46
N ILE A 119 1.15 -27.93 -13.43
CA ILE A 119 2.39 -27.17 -13.27
C ILE A 119 2.89 -26.79 -14.66
N VAL A 120 2.85 -25.49 -14.95
CA VAL A 120 3.32 -24.89 -16.20
C VAL A 120 4.74 -24.37 -15.98
N THR A 121 5.67 -24.85 -16.78
CA THR A 121 7.08 -24.45 -16.66
C THR A 121 7.36 -23.24 -17.56
N LEU A 122 7.90 -22.17 -16.98
CA LEU A 122 8.19 -20.89 -17.62
C LEU A 122 9.69 -20.61 -17.53
N LYS A 123 10.30 -20.10 -18.62
CA LYS A 123 11.76 -19.87 -18.69
C LYS A 123 12.16 -18.40 -18.63
N ASN A 124 11.30 -17.52 -19.12
CA ASN A 124 11.60 -16.11 -19.34
C ASN A 124 10.68 -15.23 -18.51
N VAL A 125 11.17 -14.10 -18.01
CA VAL A 125 10.39 -13.09 -17.27
C VAL A 125 9.18 -12.60 -18.09
N GLN A 126 9.33 -12.41 -19.41
CA GLN A 126 8.20 -12.06 -20.28
C GLN A 126 7.12 -13.14 -20.29
N GLY A 127 7.52 -14.41 -20.27
CA GLY A 127 6.57 -15.52 -20.16
C GLY A 127 5.81 -15.54 -18.83
N TYR A 128 6.39 -15.00 -17.76
CA TYR A 128 5.71 -14.86 -16.47
C TYR A 128 4.60 -13.80 -16.58
N ILE A 129 4.94 -12.64 -17.13
CA ILE A 129 4.00 -11.54 -17.33
C ILE A 129 2.86 -11.99 -18.25
N ASP A 130 3.18 -12.57 -19.40
CA ASP A 130 2.18 -13.01 -20.37
C ASP A 130 1.26 -14.10 -19.80
N ALA A 131 1.80 -15.01 -19.00
CA ALA A 131 1.01 -16.08 -18.38
C ALA A 131 0.10 -15.54 -17.28
N LEU A 132 0.56 -14.58 -16.49
CA LEU A 132 -0.25 -13.89 -15.47
C LEU A 132 -1.32 -13.01 -16.10
N GLU A 133 -1.00 -12.28 -17.18
CA GLU A 133 -1.96 -11.41 -17.89
C GLU A 133 -3.05 -12.21 -18.60
N ARG A 134 -2.72 -13.35 -19.20
CA ARG A 134 -3.72 -14.26 -19.78
C ARG A 134 -4.64 -14.85 -18.72
N GLY A 135 -4.11 -15.13 -17.53
CA GLY A 135 -4.85 -15.74 -16.44
C GLY A 135 -5.37 -17.16 -16.75
N PRO A 136 -5.96 -17.86 -15.77
CA PRO A 136 -6.30 -19.28 -15.90
C PRO A 136 -7.39 -19.57 -16.94
N LYS A 137 -8.23 -18.58 -17.29
CA LYS A 137 -9.33 -18.75 -18.26
C LYS A 137 -8.86 -18.82 -19.71
N TYR A 138 -7.74 -18.19 -20.04
CA TYR A 138 -7.23 -18.09 -21.41
C TYR A 138 -5.92 -18.87 -21.61
N GLY A 139 -5.72 -19.95 -20.83
CA GLY A 139 -4.52 -20.79 -20.91
C GLY A 139 -3.26 -20.16 -20.30
N GLY A 140 -3.43 -19.16 -19.44
CA GLY A 140 -2.38 -18.63 -18.56
C GLY A 140 -2.35 -19.34 -17.20
N VAL A 141 -1.68 -18.74 -16.24
CA VAL A 141 -1.52 -19.27 -14.86
C VAL A 141 -2.25 -18.39 -13.87
N VAL A 142 -2.68 -18.96 -12.75
CA VAL A 142 -3.30 -18.15 -11.68
C VAL A 142 -2.25 -17.53 -10.75
N ALA A 143 -1.16 -18.24 -10.52
CA ALA A 143 -0.09 -17.82 -9.62
C ALA A 143 1.23 -18.38 -10.13
N ILE A 144 2.32 -17.73 -9.72
CA ILE A 144 3.68 -18.18 -9.99
C ILE A 144 4.38 -18.40 -8.65
N VAL A 145 5.07 -19.54 -8.53
CA VAL A 145 5.86 -19.89 -7.34
C VAL A 145 7.32 -19.92 -7.74
N ASP A 146 8.11 -19.02 -7.15
CA ASP A 146 9.54 -18.87 -7.43
C ASP A 146 10.26 -18.27 -6.22
N GLU A 147 11.59 -18.17 -6.27
CA GLU A 147 12.38 -17.54 -5.22
C GLU A 147 12.13 -16.02 -5.13
N LEU A 148 12.20 -15.47 -3.91
CA LEU A 148 11.84 -14.07 -3.64
C LEU A 148 12.60 -13.07 -4.52
N LEU A 149 13.90 -13.28 -4.75
CA LEU A 149 14.75 -12.40 -5.56
C LEU A 149 14.25 -12.26 -7.01
N TYR A 150 13.74 -13.34 -7.60
CA TYR A 150 13.15 -13.32 -8.95
C TYR A 150 11.83 -12.56 -8.96
N ILE A 151 11.00 -12.73 -7.93
CA ILE A 151 9.72 -12.04 -7.82
C ILE A 151 9.93 -10.53 -7.60
N GLU A 152 10.90 -10.13 -6.79
CA GLU A 152 11.28 -8.72 -6.61
C GLU A 152 11.73 -8.06 -7.91
N THR A 153 12.54 -8.77 -8.69
CA THR A 153 12.98 -8.32 -10.01
C THR A 153 11.80 -8.16 -10.98
N LEU A 154 10.87 -9.12 -10.97
CA LEU A 154 9.63 -9.06 -11.76
C LEU A 154 8.76 -7.86 -11.35
N MET A 155 8.53 -7.66 -10.06
CA MET A 155 7.72 -6.55 -9.52
C MET A 155 8.30 -5.18 -9.92
N SER A 156 9.62 -5.05 -9.85
CA SER A 156 10.34 -3.85 -10.30
C SER A 156 10.12 -3.59 -11.79
N SER A 157 10.23 -4.62 -12.64
CA SER A 157 10.02 -4.47 -14.09
C SER A 157 8.56 -4.18 -14.49
N THR A 158 7.60 -4.60 -13.66
CA THR A 158 6.15 -4.55 -13.96
C THR A 158 5.44 -3.39 -13.27
N ASN A 159 6.17 -2.45 -12.65
CA ASN A 159 5.61 -1.32 -11.90
C ASN A 159 4.58 -1.73 -10.84
N CYS A 160 4.86 -2.80 -10.09
CA CYS A 160 3.96 -3.30 -9.02
C CYS A 160 2.55 -3.67 -9.50
N LYS A 161 2.39 -4.07 -10.77
CA LYS A 161 1.10 -4.56 -11.32
C LYS A 161 0.63 -5.86 -10.66
N PHE A 162 1.57 -6.64 -10.11
CA PHE A 162 1.33 -7.91 -9.45
C PHE A 162 1.70 -7.82 -7.97
N ARG A 163 1.14 -8.74 -7.17
CA ARG A 163 1.32 -8.78 -5.72
C ARG A 163 1.86 -10.14 -5.28
N THR A 164 2.75 -10.14 -4.31
CA THR A 164 3.20 -11.34 -3.60
C THR A 164 2.22 -11.75 -2.52
N VAL A 165 1.98 -13.06 -2.42
CA VAL A 165 1.30 -13.72 -1.30
C VAL A 165 2.32 -14.60 -0.60
N GLY A 166 2.37 -14.55 0.72
CA GLY A 166 3.33 -15.26 1.56
C GLY A 166 2.66 -15.83 2.79
#